data_AF-A0A2G5SGX5-F1
#
_entry.id   AF-A0A2G5SGX5-F1
#
_cell.length_a   1.000
_cell.length_b   1.000
_cell.length_c   1.000
_cell.angle_alpha   90.00
_cell.angle_beta   90.00
_cell.angle_gamma   90.00
#
_symmetry.space_group_name_H-M   'P 1'
#
loop_
_entity.id
_entity.type
_entity.pdbx_description
1 polymer ?
#
loop_
_entity_poly.entity_id
_entity_poly.type
_entity_poly.pdbx_seq_one_letter_code
_entity_poly.pdbx_strand_id
1 'polypeptide(L)'
;MICFLICFMICFAKRGTDKVYRVCQRDNATRHSMTFNPCISADGKLTGKLFVTLYEPKPPRSIRQMVAPFTDLYVTHSHSGIMTSRLAEEWMEKCLLPSIPDRSLLLLDSWFGFNSMKLLRAVARKKLEIVTFPPRTTGQLQPLDLFFNRQLKCFLRKLQDEIRLKNNDFTISNRNNLLKIASFTQNQFQAPRFAAMIQRGFYELGIVTTKPIFDTPAEFCFNPAIGKDKCKSCRNLSFFKCAHCEETYCIKCTLDHLH
;
A
#
# COMPACT_ATOMS: atom_id res chain seq x y z
N MET A 1 4.69 -9.96 -8.91
CA MET A 1 3.65 -9.20 -8.22
C MET A 1 2.75 -10.17 -7.48
N ILE A 2 3.03 -10.37 -6.18
CA ILE A 2 2.04 -10.94 -5.26
C ILE A 2 0.92 -9.92 -5.06
N CYS A 3 -0.29 -10.38 -5.32
CA CYS A 3 -1.54 -9.75 -4.93
C CYS A 3 -1.56 -9.68 -3.39
N PHE A 4 -1.24 -8.53 -2.80
CA PHE A 4 -1.40 -8.36 -1.36
C PHE A 4 -2.87 -8.08 -1.05
N LEU A 5 -3.59 -9.16 -0.74
CA LEU A 5 -4.77 -9.06 0.10
C LEU A 5 -4.27 -8.58 1.47
N ILE A 6 -4.26 -7.27 1.71
CA ILE A 6 -4.42 -6.78 3.07
C ILE A 6 -5.91 -7.02 3.36
N CYS A 7 -6.20 -8.28 3.71
CA CYS A 7 -7.39 -8.55 4.46
C CYS A 7 -7.23 -7.71 5.72
N PHE A 8 -8.15 -6.77 5.94
CA PHE A 8 -8.36 -6.14 7.23
C PHE A 8 -8.80 -7.25 8.18
N MET A 9 -7.86 -8.11 8.58
CA MET A 9 -8.14 -9.23 9.45
C MET A 9 -8.28 -8.65 10.85
N ILE A 10 -9.53 -8.37 11.19
CA ILE A 10 -9.95 -7.98 12.53
C ILE A 10 -9.78 -9.23 13.40
N CYS A 11 -8.88 -9.17 14.38
CA CYS A 11 -8.74 -10.23 15.37
C CYS A 11 -10.04 -10.31 16.20
N PHE A 12 -10.77 -11.41 16.09
CA PHE A 12 -11.87 -11.73 17.01
C PHE A 12 -11.31 -12.23 18.35
N ALA A 13 -11.82 -11.69 19.45
CA ALA A 13 -11.74 -12.35 20.77
C ALA A 13 -12.97 -13.26 20.94
N LYS A 14 -12.82 -14.39 21.65
CA LYS A 14 -13.92 -15.32 21.96
C LYS A 14 -15.01 -14.61 22.80
N ARG A 15 -16.27 -14.82 22.43
CA ARG A 15 -17.46 -14.39 23.18
C ARG A 15 -17.48 -15.06 24.57
N GLY A 16 -17.71 -14.30 25.64
CA GLY A 16 -17.88 -14.84 27.01
C GLY A 16 -16.76 -14.56 28.01
N THR A 17 -16.05 -13.43 27.90
CA THR A 17 -15.06 -12.98 28.91
C THR A 17 -15.55 -11.72 29.62
N ASP A 18 -15.48 -11.69 30.96
CA ASP A 18 -15.96 -10.59 31.81
C ASP A 18 -15.17 -9.27 31.63
N LYS A 19 -14.03 -9.31 30.95
CA LYS A 19 -13.22 -8.13 30.61
C LYS A 19 -13.15 -7.95 29.10
N VAL A 20 -13.99 -7.04 28.58
CA VAL A 20 -13.92 -6.58 27.20
C VAL A 20 -12.83 -5.50 27.09
N TYR A 21 -11.61 -5.90 26.72
CA TYR A 21 -10.51 -4.95 26.50
C TYR A 21 -10.64 -4.17 25.19
N ARG A 22 -11.43 -4.67 24.23
CA ARG A 22 -11.59 -4.09 22.87
C ARG A 22 -12.97 -4.40 22.31
N VAL A 23 -13.63 -3.38 21.75
CA VAL A 23 -14.83 -3.56 20.92
C VAL A 23 -14.37 -3.63 19.46
N CYS A 24 -14.56 -4.79 18.81
CA CYS A 24 -14.32 -4.92 17.37
C CYS A 24 -15.53 -4.38 16.58
N GLN A 25 -15.26 -3.77 15.42
CA GLN A 25 -16.28 -3.20 14.54
C GLN A 25 -17.25 -4.30 14.04
N ARG A 26 -18.48 -3.90 13.69
CA ARG A 26 -19.62 -4.78 13.31
C ARG A 26 -19.23 -5.84 12.28
N ASP A 27 -19.87 -7.01 12.30
CA ASP A 27 -19.57 -8.13 11.41
C ASP A 27 -19.61 -7.79 9.90
N ASN A 28 -20.53 -6.92 9.46
CA ASN A 28 -20.58 -6.43 8.07
C ASN A 28 -19.36 -5.59 7.64
N ALA A 29 -18.58 -5.05 8.59
CA ALA A 29 -17.32 -4.34 8.36
C ALA A 29 -16.22 -5.26 7.80
N THR A 30 -16.36 -6.58 7.95
CA THR A 30 -15.37 -7.58 7.54
C THR A 30 -15.54 -8.02 6.07
N ARG A 31 -16.65 -7.64 5.42
CA ARG A 31 -16.99 -8.08 4.06
C ARG A 31 -16.37 -7.25 2.94
N HIS A 32 -15.69 -6.16 3.27
CA HIS A 32 -15.02 -5.31 2.30
C HIS A 32 -13.51 -5.44 2.47
N SER A 33 -12.89 -6.28 1.65
CA SER A 33 -11.43 -6.35 1.51
C SER A 33 -10.97 -5.51 0.31
N MET A 34 -9.72 -5.08 0.37
CA MET A 34 -9.06 -4.44 -0.77
C MET A 34 -7.65 -4.98 -0.92
N THR A 35 -7.19 -5.01 -2.15
CA THR A 35 -5.84 -5.40 -2.50
C THR A 35 -5.07 -4.18 -2.96
N PHE A 36 -3.85 -4.02 -2.44
CA PHE A 36 -2.89 -3.02 -2.91
C PHE A 36 -1.86 -3.68 -3.83
N ASN A 37 -1.63 -3.04 -4.97
CA ASN A 37 -0.64 -3.46 -5.96
C ASN A 37 0.38 -2.33 -6.18
N PRO A 38 1.32 -2.13 -5.24
CA PRO A 38 2.38 -1.15 -5.41
C PRO A 38 3.39 -1.62 -6.46
N CYS A 39 4.00 -0.67 -7.16
CA CYS A 39 5.16 -0.90 -8.02
C CYS A 39 6.35 -0.12 -7.47
N ILE A 40 7.51 -0.77 -7.37
CA ILE A 40 8.75 -0.17 -6.89
C ILE A 40 9.84 -0.27 -7.94
N SER A 41 10.74 0.70 -7.93
CA SER A 41 11.89 0.77 -8.83
C SER A 41 13.21 0.66 -8.07
N ALA A 42 14.27 0.25 -8.79
CA ALA A 42 15.60 0.06 -8.22
C ALA A 42 16.26 1.39 -7.78
N ASP A 43 15.78 2.54 -8.24
CA ASP A 43 16.19 3.85 -7.74
C ASP A 43 15.53 4.23 -6.40
N GLY A 44 14.73 3.33 -5.81
CA GLY A 44 14.13 3.53 -4.50
C GLY A 44 12.82 4.32 -4.53
N LYS A 45 12.06 4.28 -5.62
CA LYS A 45 10.78 5.01 -5.73
C LYS A 45 9.59 4.07 -5.82
N LEU A 46 8.46 4.56 -5.32
CA LEU A 46 7.16 4.04 -5.72
C LEU A 46 6.82 4.59 -7.10
N THR A 47 6.56 3.70 -8.05
CA THR A 47 6.37 4.02 -9.46
C THR A 47 4.89 3.98 -9.83
N GLY A 48 4.40 5.06 -10.43
CA GLY A 48 3.03 5.19 -10.91
C GLY A 48 1.98 5.30 -9.81
N LYS A 49 0.71 5.21 -10.23
CA LYS A 49 -0.43 5.21 -9.31
C LYS A 49 -0.50 3.90 -8.53
N LEU A 50 -0.93 3.97 -7.27
CA LEU A 50 -1.23 2.76 -6.50
C LEU A 50 -2.49 2.13 -7.06
N PHE A 51 -2.38 0.91 -7.56
CA PHE A 51 -3.51 0.16 -8.07
C PHE A 51 -4.21 -0.55 -6.92
N VAL A 52 -5.50 -0.25 -6.76
CA VAL A 52 -6.33 -0.71 -5.65
C VAL A 52 -7.50 -1.50 -6.20
N THR A 53 -7.61 -2.78 -5.84
CA THR A 53 -8.75 -3.62 -6.22
C THR A 53 -9.68 -3.81 -5.04
N LEU A 54 -10.92 -3.32 -5.15
CA LEU A 54 -11.97 -3.53 -4.16
C LEU A 54 -12.67 -4.88 -4.38
N TYR A 55 -12.94 -5.61 -3.30
CA TYR A 55 -13.83 -6.77 -3.32
C TYR A 55 -15.29 -6.33 -3.44
N GLU A 56 -15.75 -6.13 -4.68
CA GLU A 56 -17.10 -5.67 -5.00
C GLU A 56 -17.62 -6.32 -6.28
N PRO A 57 -18.44 -7.37 -6.14
CA PRO A 57 -19.16 -7.96 -7.28
C PRO A 57 -20.01 -6.96 -8.05
N LYS A 58 -20.64 -6.02 -7.34
CA LYS A 58 -21.46 -4.95 -7.90
C LYS A 58 -21.09 -3.62 -7.22
N PRO A 59 -20.31 -2.75 -7.87
CA PRO A 59 -19.93 -1.48 -7.28
C PRO A 59 -21.16 -0.56 -7.16
N PRO A 60 -21.22 0.30 -6.12
CA PRO A 60 -22.27 1.30 -6.03
C PRO A 60 -22.15 2.32 -7.16
N ARG A 61 -23.28 2.90 -7.60
CA ARG A 61 -23.28 3.95 -8.65
C ARG A 61 -22.40 5.16 -8.29
N SER A 62 -22.28 5.47 -7.00
CA SER A 62 -21.48 6.56 -6.47
C SER A 62 -19.97 6.27 -6.37
N ILE A 63 -19.50 5.07 -6.77
CA ILE A 63 -18.08 4.70 -6.65
C ILE A 63 -17.16 5.70 -7.35
N ARG A 64 -17.57 6.22 -8.52
CA ARG A 64 -16.79 7.22 -9.27
C ARG A 64 -16.61 8.52 -8.48
N GLN A 65 -17.67 9.02 -7.86
CA GLN A 65 -17.63 10.24 -7.04
C GLN A 65 -16.79 10.03 -5.77
N MET A 66 -16.89 8.85 -5.16
CA MET A 66 -16.08 8.51 -3.98
C MET A 66 -14.59 8.41 -4.29
N VAL A 67 -14.24 7.88 -5.46
CA VAL A 67 -12.83 7.69 -5.87
C VAL A 67 -12.22 8.98 -6.42
N ALA A 68 -13.01 9.89 -6.97
CA ALA A 68 -12.53 11.12 -7.63
C ALA A 68 -11.51 11.95 -6.83
N PRO A 69 -11.60 12.09 -5.49
CA PRO A 69 -10.60 12.82 -4.70
C PRO A 69 -9.22 12.16 -4.63
N PHE A 70 -9.10 10.85 -4.93
CA PHE A 70 -7.87 10.09 -4.76
C PHE A 70 -7.09 10.01 -6.08
N THR A 71 -6.39 11.08 -6.44
CA THR A 71 -5.69 11.21 -7.73
C THR A 71 -4.51 10.25 -7.89
N ASP A 72 -3.86 9.88 -6.79
CA ASP A 72 -2.69 8.99 -6.74
C ASP A 72 -3.06 7.50 -6.76
N LEU A 73 -4.36 7.20 -6.65
CA LEU A 73 -4.89 5.85 -6.70
C LEU A 73 -5.52 5.59 -8.06
N TYR A 74 -5.37 4.36 -8.54
CA TYR A 74 -6.27 3.81 -9.55
C TYR A 74 -7.13 2.75 -8.88
N VAL A 75 -8.39 3.11 -8.58
CA VAL A 75 -9.31 2.24 -7.87
C VAL A 75 -10.19 1.49 -8.87
N THR A 76 -10.16 0.17 -8.78
CA THR A 76 -10.99 -0.75 -9.54
C THR A 76 -11.70 -1.72 -8.60
N HIS A 77 -12.51 -2.63 -9.14
CA HIS A 77 -13.19 -3.65 -8.36
C HIS A 77 -13.17 -5.00 -9.07
N SER A 78 -13.30 -6.07 -8.29
CA SER A 78 -13.49 -7.42 -8.83
C SER A 78 -14.40 -8.25 -7.94
N HIS A 79 -14.95 -9.33 -8.50
CA HIS A 79 -15.83 -10.23 -7.75
C HIS A 79 -15.11 -10.91 -6.59
N SER A 80 -13.80 -11.13 -6.67
CA SER A 80 -12.99 -11.81 -5.64
C SER A 80 -12.06 -10.88 -4.87
N GLY A 81 -11.95 -9.60 -5.25
CA GLY A 81 -10.98 -8.66 -4.68
C GLY A 81 -9.55 -8.94 -5.13
N ILE A 82 -9.38 -9.96 -5.97
CA ILE A 82 -8.12 -10.38 -6.58
C ILE A 82 -8.06 -9.82 -8.00
N MET A 83 -6.84 -9.55 -8.46
CA MET A 83 -6.59 -9.11 -9.82
C MET A 83 -6.81 -10.25 -10.83
N THR A 84 -7.45 -9.93 -11.95
CA THR A 84 -7.64 -10.81 -13.13
C THR A 84 -6.67 -10.41 -14.24
N SER A 85 -6.52 -11.21 -15.31
CA SER A 85 -5.65 -10.85 -16.44
C SER A 85 -6.04 -9.51 -17.08
N ARG A 86 -7.35 -9.24 -17.20
CA ARG A 86 -7.86 -7.94 -17.66
C ARG A 86 -7.47 -6.79 -16.73
N LEU A 87 -7.56 -6.98 -15.41
CA LEU A 87 -7.13 -5.97 -14.45
C LEU A 87 -5.61 -5.77 -14.48
N ALA A 88 -4.83 -6.80 -14.82
CA ALA A 88 -3.39 -6.66 -15.03
C ALA A 88 -3.06 -5.82 -16.28
N GLU A 89 -3.82 -5.98 -17.37
CA GLU A 89 -3.73 -5.10 -18.54
C GLU A 89 -4.06 -3.65 -18.18
N GLU A 90 -5.15 -3.43 -17.43
CA GLU A 90 -5.51 -2.09 -16.96
C GLU A 90 -4.44 -1.49 -16.05
N TRP A 91 -3.86 -2.27 -15.13
CA TRP A 91 -2.73 -1.84 -14.30
C TRP A 91 -1.53 -1.41 -15.15
N MET A 92 -1.15 -2.24 -16.13
CA MET A 92 -0.04 -1.95 -17.04
C MET A 92 -0.27 -0.63 -17.79
N GLU A 93 -1.44 -0.44 -18.40
CA GLU A 93 -1.72 0.73 -19.23
C GLU A 93 -1.99 2.02 -18.44
N LYS A 94 -2.68 1.91 -17.30
CA LYS A 94 -3.18 3.08 -16.56
C LYS A 94 -2.27 3.51 -15.41
N CYS A 95 -1.46 2.61 -14.86
CA CYS A 95 -0.60 2.89 -13.73
C CYS A 95 0.87 2.86 -14.11
N LEU A 96 1.35 1.75 -14.67
CA LEU A 96 2.78 1.53 -14.88
C LEU A 96 3.32 2.31 -16.09
N LEU A 97 2.82 2.02 -17.30
CA LEU A 97 3.38 2.57 -18.54
C LEU A 97 3.46 4.10 -18.56
N PRO A 98 2.46 4.87 -18.07
CA PRO A 98 2.55 6.34 -18.04
C PRO A 98 3.65 6.87 -17.12
N SER A 99 4.10 6.07 -16.15
CA SER A 99 5.02 6.49 -15.09
C SER A 99 6.48 6.11 -15.33
N ILE A 100 6.76 5.31 -16.37
CA ILE A 100 8.11 4.81 -16.66
C ILE A 100 8.65 5.38 -17.99
N PRO A 101 9.98 5.59 -18.08
CA PRO A 101 10.61 5.95 -19.34
C PRO A 101 10.57 4.78 -20.33
N ASP A 102 10.84 5.08 -21.60
CA ASP A 102 11.00 4.06 -22.62
C ASP A 102 12.25 3.23 -22.35
N ARG A 103 12.27 1.97 -22.82
CA ARG A 103 13.37 1.00 -22.59
C ARG A 103 13.62 0.70 -21.11
N SER A 104 12.54 0.61 -20.34
CA SER A 104 12.58 0.14 -18.96
C SER A 104 12.58 -1.41 -18.90
N LEU A 105 12.99 -1.96 -17.75
CA LEU A 105 12.90 -3.38 -17.42
C LEU A 105 11.90 -3.60 -16.29
N LEU A 106 10.92 -4.49 -16.51
CA LEU A 106 9.93 -4.89 -15.51
C LEU A 106 10.18 -6.33 -15.04
N LEU A 107 10.29 -6.50 -13.72
CA LEU A 107 10.42 -7.81 -13.08
C LEU A 107 9.05 -8.30 -12.57
N LEU A 108 8.64 -9.50 -12.98
CA LEU A 108 7.37 -10.11 -12.61
C LEU A 108 7.57 -11.50 -12.02
N ASP A 109 6.62 -11.96 -11.22
CA ASP A 109 6.50 -13.38 -10.86
C ASP A 109 5.83 -14.16 -12.00
N SER A 110 5.86 -15.48 -11.87
CA SER A 110 5.37 -16.42 -12.88
C SER A 110 3.84 -16.57 -12.93
N TRP A 111 3.06 -15.56 -12.55
CA TRP A 111 1.60 -15.67 -12.59
C TRP A 111 1.09 -15.60 -14.03
N PHE A 112 0.35 -16.62 -14.45
CA PHE A 112 -0.14 -16.75 -15.84
C PHE A 112 -1.03 -15.58 -16.29
N GLY A 113 -1.72 -14.92 -15.36
CA GLY A 113 -2.55 -13.76 -15.66
C GLY A 113 -1.79 -12.57 -16.26
N PHE A 114 -0.46 -12.55 -16.17
CA PHE A 114 0.38 -11.53 -16.81
C PHE A 114 0.66 -11.77 -18.29
N ASN A 115 0.34 -12.94 -18.83
CA ASN A 115 0.70 -13.25 -20.21
C ASN A 115 0.01 -12.32 -21.22
N SER A 116 -1.24 -11.93 -20.96
CA SER A 116 -1.96 -11.04 -21.86
C SER A 116 -1.42 -9.61 -21.83
N MET A 117 -1.06 -9.07 -20.66
CA MET A 117 -0.50 -7.71 -20.58
C MET A 117 0.86 -7.56 -21.28
N LYS A 118 1.65 -8.64 -21.39
CA LYS A 118 2.93 -8.65 -22.14
C LYS A 118 2.73 -8.39 -23.64
N LEU A 119 1.56 -8.74 -24.18
CA LEU A 119 1.23 -8.64 -25.60
C LEU A 119 0.64 -7.28 -25.99
N LEU A 120 0.46 -6.38 -25.03
CA LEU A 120 -0.13 -5.06 -25.30
C LEU A 120 0.75 -4.25 -26.25
N ARG A 121 0.14 -3.64 -27.26
CA ARG A 121 0.84 -2.74 -28.20
C ARG A 121 1.56 -1.59 -27.49
N ALA A 122 1.03 -1.14 -26.35
CA ALA A 122 1.66 -0.10 -25.54
C ALA A 122 3.00 -0.53 -24.92
N VAL A 123 3.12 -1.80 -24.52
CA VAL A 123 4.38 -2.41 -24.02
C VAL A 123 5.43 -2.43 -25.13
N ALA A 124 5.06 -2.88 -26.33
CA ALA A 124 5.93 -2.89 -27.50
C ALA A 124 6.39 -1.47 -27.90
N ARG A 125 5.47 -0.49 -27.90
CA ARG A 125 5.80 0.92 -28.21
C ARG A 125 6.81 1.51 -27.23
N LYS A 126 6.68 1.22 -25.93
CA LYS A 126 7.64 1.66 -24.91
C LYS A 126 8.94 0.87 -24.89
N LYS A 127 9.06 -0.18 -25.71
CA LYS A 127 10.21 -1.11 -25.69
C LYS A 127 10.47 -1.63 -24.26
N LEU A 128 9.39 -1.90 -23.53
CA LEU A 128 9.47 -2.41 -22.15
C LEU A 128 9.93 -3.87 -22.19
N GLU A 129 11.07 -4.14 -21.58
CA GLU A 129 11.54 -5.50 -21.37
C GLU A 129 10.86 -6.10 -20.14
N ILE A 130 10.43 -7.36 -20.22
CA ILE A 130 9.72 -8.03 -19.13
C ILE A 130 10.44 -9.33 -18.81
N VAL A 131 11.02 -9.39 -17.61
CA VAL A 131 11.64 -10.61 -17.07
C VAL A 131 10.69 -11.24 -16.07
N THR A 132 10.39 -12.52 -16.29
CA THR A 132 9.51 -13.31 -15.41
C THR A 132 10.37 -14.26 -14.59
N PHE A 133 10.28 -14.17 -13.26
CA PHE A 133 10.97 -15.09 -12.37
C PHE A 133 10.42 -16.52 -12.52
N PRO A 134 11.24 -17.55 -12.26
CA PRO A 134 10.78 -18.93 -12.29
C PRO A 134 9.66 -19.17 -11.26
N PRO A 135 8.73 -20.12 -11.51
CA PRO A 135 7.71 -20.48 -10.54
C PRO A 135 8.28 -20.85 -9.17
N ARG A 136 7.54 -20.51 -8.12
CA ARG A 136 7.86 -20.82 -6.70
C ARG A 136 9.13 -20.15 -6.16
N THR A 137 9.69 -19.17 -6.87
CA THR A 137 10.87 -18.40 -6.41
C THR A 137 10.51 -17.04 -5.82
N THR A 138 9.23 -16.73 -5.65
CA THR A 138 8.77 -15.38 -5.31
C THR A 138 9.37 -14.85 -4.01
N GLY A 139 9.40 -15.65 -2.95
CA GLY A 139 10.00 -15.26 -1.67
C GLY A 139 11.53 -15.19 -1.67
N GLN A 140 12.18 -15.62 -2.75
CA GLN A 140 13.64 -15.66 -2.90
C GLN A 140 14.16 -14.61 -3.88
N LEU A 141 13.35 -14.24 -4.89
CA LEU A 141 13.80 -13.37 -5.98
C LEU A 141 13.01 -12.07 -6.10
N GLN A 142 11.74 -12.01 -5.66
CA GLN A 142 10.93 -10.82 -5.90
C GLN A 142 11.28 -9.71 -4.87
N PRO A 143 11.79 -8.53 -5.29
CA PRO A 143 12.20 -7.47 -4.35
C PRO A 143 11.11 -7.03 -3.39
N LEU A 144 9.86 -7.01 -3.89
CA LEU A 144 8.67 -6.72 -3.10
C LEU A 144 8.51 -7.69 -1.92
N ASP A 145 8.70 -8.99 -2.13
CA ASP A 145 8.49 -10.03 -1.10
C ASP A 145 9.72 -10.30 -0.25
N LEU A 146 10.91 -10.05 -0.79
CA LEU A 146 12.16 -10.06 -0.04
C LEU A 146 12.16 -9.03 1.09
N PHE A 147 11.59 -7.83 0.85
CA PHE A 147 11.68 -6.77 1.86
C PHE A 147 10.46 -5.83 1.95
N PHE A 148 10.07 -5.19 0.84
CA PHE A 148 9.15 -4.04 0.86
C PHE A 148 7.79 -4.36 1.50
N ASN A 149 7.16 -5.47 1.12
CA ASN A 149 5.83 -5.85 1.57
C ASN A 149 5.75 -6.08 3.08
N ARG A 150 6.85 -6.53 3.70
CA ARG A 150 6.92 -6.67 5.15
C ARG A 150 6.84 -5.29 5.83
N GLN A 151 7.58 -4.30 5.31
CA GLN A 151 7.59 -2.94 5.85
C GLN A 151 6.22 -2.26 5.69
N LEU A 152 5.60 -2.40 4.52
CA LEU A 152 4.26 -1.89 4.26
C LEU A 152 3.22 -2.46 5.25
N LYS A 153 3.25 -3.78 5.48
CA LYS A 153 2.35 -4.44 6.45
C LYS A 153 2.59 -3.95 7.88
N CYS A 154 3.85 -3.82 8.29
CA CYS A 154 4.21 -3.34 9.63
C CYS A 154 3.70 -1.91 9.85
N PHE A 155 3.90 -1.03 8.87
CA PHE A 155 3.39 0.35 8.91
C PHE A 155 1.86 0.40 9.01
N LEU A 156 1.16 -0.29 8.10
CA LEU A 156 -0.31 -0.31 8.08
C LEU A 156 -0.89 -0.89 9.36
N ARG A 157 -0.28 -1.95 9.91
CA ARG A 157 -0.72 -2.54 11.18
C ARG A 157 -0.63 -1.53 12.31
N LYS A 158 0.52 -0.86 12.47
CA LYS A 158 0.70 0.17 13.51
C LYS A 158 -0.28 1.32 13.34
N LEU A 159 -0.43 1.84 12.11
CA LEU A 159 -1.38 2.92 11.83
C LEU A 159 -2.82 2.53 12.23
N GLN A 160 -3.27 1.34 11.82
CA GLN A 160 -4.61 0.87 12.13
C GLN A 160 -4.81 0.62 13.62
N ASP A 161 -3.82 0.08 14.32
CA ASP A 161 -3.91 -0.15 15.75
C ASP A 161 -4.01 1.17 16.51
N GLU A 162 -3.25 2.19 16.12
CA GLU A 162 -3.33 3.54 16.68
C GLU A 162 -4.69 4.21 16.41
N ILE A 163 -5.22 4.08 15.18
CA ILE A 163 -6.58 4.56 14.85
C ILE A 163 -7.62 3.88 15.73
N ARG A 164 -7.55 2.55 15.89
CA ARG A 164 -8.49 1.79 16.72
C ARG A 164 -8.42 2.15 18.20
N LEU A 165 -7.23 2.50 18.70
CA LEU A 165 -7.02 2.84 20.11
C LEU A 165 -7.43 4.28 20.44
N LYS A 166 -7.24 5.22 19.51
CA LYS A 166 -7.31 6.67 19.80
C LYS A 166 -8.43 7.40 19.05
N ASN A 167 -9.12 6.76 18.11
CA ASN A 167 -10.15 7.42 17.30
C ASN A 167 -11.39 6.52 17.10
N ASN A 168 -12.27 6.51 18.10
CA ASN A 168 -13.49 5.70 18.10
C ASN A 168 -14.47 6.06 16.97
N ASP A 169 -14.45 7.31 16.50
CA ASP A 169 -15.35 7.79 15.44
C ASP A 169 -14.88 7.34 14.04
N PHE A 170 -13.62 6.92 13.90
CA PHE A 170 -13.06 6.51 12.62
C PHE A 170 -13.28 5.01 12.35
N THR A 171 -14.27 4.72 11.52
CA THR A 171 -14.53 3.34 11.08
C THR A 171 -13.61 2.93 9.95
N ILE A 172 -12.55 2.18 10.24
CA ILE A 172 -11.55 1.72 9.25
C ILE A 172 -12.21 0.97 8.10
N SER A 173 -13.17 0.10 8.37
CA SER A 173 -13.82 -0.73 7.33
C SER A 173 -14.66 0.04 6.31
N ASN A 174 -14.90 1.34 6.53
CA ASN A 174 -15.61 2.16 5.55
C ASN A 174 -14.71 2.37 4.32
N ARG A 175 -15.23 2.09 3.13
CA ARG A 175 -14.51 2.23 1.85
C ARG A 175 -13.75 3.55 1.71
N ASN A 176 -14.37 4.68 2.03
CA ASN A 176 -13.73 5.98 1.91
C ASN A 176 -12.52 6.09 2.87
N ASN A 177 -12.68 5.60 4.10
CA ASN A 177 -11.62 5.56 5.09
C ASN A 177 -10.48 4.61 4.71
N LEU A 178 -10.80 3.49 4.08
CA LEU A 178 -9.80 2.58 3.54
C LEU A 178 -8.98 3.24 2.41
N LEU A 179 -9.65 3.96 1.50
CA LEU A 179 -8.98 4.71 0.44
C LEU A 179 -8.13 5.87 1.00
N LYS A 180 -8.60 6.56 2.04
CA LYS A 180 -7.78 7.54 2.78
C LYS A 180 -6.52 6.91 3.36
N ILE A 181 -6.64 5.75 4.01
CA ILE A 181 -5.48 5.02 4.54
C ILE A 181 -4.53 4.61 3.41
N ALA A 182 -5.06 4.12 2.28
CA ALA A 182 -4.26 3.72 1.12
C ALA A 182 -3.48 4.91 0.53
N SER A 183 -4.17 6.03 0.29
CA SER A 183 -3.59 7.26 -0.23
C SER A 183 -2.53 7.83 0.72
N PHE A 184 -2.84 7.89 2.01
CA PHE A 184 -1.89 8.33 3.03
C PHE A 184 -0.66 7.43 3.10
N THR A 185 -0.85 6.11 3.08
CA THR A 185 0.27 5.16 3.13
C THR A 185 1.16 5.29 1.90
N GLN A 186 0.56 5.37 0.70
CA GLN A 186 1.29 5.62 -0.55
C GLN A 186 2.11 6.90 -0.44
N ASN A 187 1.47 7.99 0.00
CA ASN A 187 2.12 9.28 0.19
C ASN A 187 3.33 9.18 1.11
N GLN A 188 3.20 8.56 2.29
CA GLN A 188 4.30 8.44 3.23
C GLN A 188 5.45 7.59 2.68
N PHE A 189 5.16 6.51 1.94
CA PHE A 189 6.21 5.67 1.33
C PHE A 189 6.89 6.32 0.13
N GLN A 190 6.32 7.38 -0.46
CA GLN A 190 6.97 8.20 -1.49
C GLN A 190 8.00 9.18 -0.92
N ALA A 191 8.09 9.31 0.41
CA ALA A 191 9.08 10.19 1.03
C ALA A 191 10.52 9.77 0.68
N PRO A 192 11.42 10.71 0.32
CA PRO A 192 12.80 10.42 -0.05
C PRO A 192 13.56 9.58 0.99
N ARG A 193 13.22 9.76 2.28
CA ARG A 193 13.78 9.00 3.41
C ARG A 193 13.66 7.48 3.25
N PHE A 194 12.60 6.99 2.61
CA PHE A 194 12.36 5.56 2.46
C PHE A 194 12.92 4.99 1.15
N ALA A 195 13.64 5.79 0.35
CA ALA A 195 14.23 5.30 -0.89
C ALA A 195 15.24 4.16 -0.65
N ALA A 196 16.12 4.32 0.34
CA ALA A 196 17.08 3.29 0.75
C ALA A 196 16.38 2.01 1.25
N MET A 197 15.22 2.14 1.91
CA MET A 197 14.40 0.99 2.34
C MET A 197 13.83 0.23 1.14
N ILE A 198 13.36 0.93 0.11
CA ILE A 198 12.86 0.32 -1.13
C ILE A 198 14.00 -0.39 -1.88
N GLN A 199 15.17 0.26 -1.98
CA GLN A 199 16.37 -0.30 -2.60
C GLN A 199 16.83 -1.60 -1.94
N ARG A 200 16.52 -1.81 -0.66
CA ARG A 200 16.92 -3.03 0.06
C ARG A 200 16.44 -4.30 -0.64
N GLY A 201 15.22 -4.33 -1.17
CA GLY A 201 14.72 -5.50 -1.89
C GLY A 201 15.51 -5.81 -3.16
N PHE A 202 16.03 -4.78 -3.84
CA PHE A 202 16.87 -4.94 -5.03
C PHE A 202 18.33 -5.26 -4.69
N TYR A 203 18.80 -4.84 -3.52
CA TYR A 203 20.11 -5.24 -2.99
C TYR A 203 20.14 -6.75 -2.68
N GLU A 204 19.09 -7.30 -2.05
CA GLU A 204 18.99 -8.75 -1.80
C GLU A 204 19.00 -9.58 -3.10
N LEU A 205 18.50 -9.01 -4.21
CA LEU A 205 18.52 -9.63 -5.52
C LEU A 205 19.87 -9.45 -6.25
N GLY A 206 20.78 -8.61 -5.74
CA GLY A 206 22.08 -8.31 -6.36
C GLY A 206 22.03 -7.27 -7.49
N ILE A 207 20.91 -6.57 -7.68
CA ILE A 207 20.77 -5.50 -8.69
C ILE A 207 21.40 -4.20 -8.18
N VAL A 208 21.14 -3.86 -6.91
CA VAL A 208 21.79 -2.74 -6.24
C VAL A 208 23.02 -3.29 -5.51
N THR A 209 24.19 -2.73 -5.80
CA THR A 209 25.47 -3.22 -5.25
C THR A 209 25.79 -2.64 -3.87
N THR A 210 25.36 -1.40 -3.62
CA THR A 210 25.60 -0.71 -2.35
C THR A 210 24.55 -1.12 -1.31
N LYS A 211 25.01 -1.58 -0.14
CA LYS A 211 24.12 -1.93 0.97
C LYS A 211 23.43 -0.66 1.51
N PRO A 212 22.10 -0.55 1.42
CA PRO A 212 21.40 0.64 1.90
C PRO A 212 21.28 0.65 3.43
N ILE A 213 21.38 1.85 4.00
CA ILE A 213 21.15 2.13 5.42
C ILE A 213 19.89 2.98 5.54
N PHE A 214 18.97 2.61 6.42
CA PHE A 214 17.68 3.26 6.58
C PHE A 214 17.06 2.91 7.93
N ASP A 215 16.14 3.77 8.38
CA ASP A 215 15.17 3.43 9.43
C ASP A 215 13.93 2.79 8.80
N THR A 216 13.30 1.84 9.47
CA THR A 216 12.03 1.30 8.93
C THR A 216 10.92 2.35 9.08
N PRO A 217 9.94 2.39 8.15
CA PRO A 217 8.82 3.33 8.25
C PRO A 217 8.07 3.23 9.57
N ALA A 218 7.93 2.01 10.09
CA ALA A 218 7.22 1.76 11.33
C ALA A 218 7.98 2.25 12.58
N GLU A 219 9.32 2.27 12.56
CA GLU A 219 10.15 2.79 13.65
C GLU A 219 10.22 4.31 13.59
N PHE A 220 10.42 4.87 12.41
CA PHE A 220 10.52 6.31 12.22
C PHE A 220 9.19 7.02 12.51
N CYS A 221 8.09 6.58 11.86
CA CYS A 221 6.82 7.30 11.92
C CYS A 221 6.06 7.11 13.23
N PHE A 222 6.27 6.01 13.96
CA PHE A 222 5.53 5.67 15.18
C PHE A 222 6.45 5.47 16.39
N ASN A 223 7.56 6.23 16.44
CA ASN A 223 8.44 6.25 17.60
C ASN A 223 7.65 6.67 18.86
N PRO A 224 7.71 5.92 19.98
CA PRO A 224 7.00 6.26 21.21
C PRO A 224 7.32 7.65 21.77
N ALA A 225 8.51 8.19 21.48
CA ALA A 225 8.89 9.55 21.88
C ALA A 225 7.95 10.63 21.31
N ILE A 226 7.37 10.38 20.13
CA ILE A 226 6.44 11.30 19.44
C ILE A 226 5.17 11.54 20.28
N GLY A 227 4.81 10.58 21.15
CA GLY A 227 3.67 10.71 22.06
C GLY A 227 3.74 11.92 23.00
N LYS A 228 4.92 12.52 23.16
CA LYS A 228 5.17 13.71 23.99
C LYS A 228 5.02 15.02 23.20
N ASP A 229 5.01 14.94 21.87
CA ASP A 229 5.01 16.11 21.00
C ASP A 229 3.59 16.58 20.67
N LYS A 230 3.46 17.88 20.40
CA LYS A 230 2.17 18.48 20.02
C LYS A 230 1.98 18.42 18.51
N CYS A 231 0.74 18.15 18.11
CA CYS A 231 0.34 18.12 16.71
C CYS A 231 0.56 19.50 16.08
N LYS A 232 1.23 19.53 14.93
CA LYS A 232 1.53 20.78 14.22
C LYS A 232 0.26 21.58 13.89
N SER A 233 -0.84 20.90 13.55
CA SER A 233 -2.08 21.54 13.13
C SER A 233 -3.00 21.95 14.27
N CYS A 234 -3.15 21.13 15.31
CA CYS A 234 -4.18 21.34 16.35
C CYS A 234 -3.67 21.26 17.79
N ARG A 235 -2.35 21.13 18.00
CA ARG A 235 -1.67 21.10 19.31
C ARG A 235 -2.06 19.95 20.27
N ASN A 236 -2.97 19.05 19.89
CA ASN A 236 -3.24 17.80 20.60
C ASN A 236 -2.01 16.88 20.62
N LEU A 237 -1.98 15.89 21.52
CA LEU A 237 -0.88 14.91 21.55
C LEU A 237 -0.74 14.18 20.21
N SER A 238 0.49 14.13 19.72
CA SER A 238 0.84 13.44 18.48
C SER A 238 1.05 11.95 18.73
N PHE A 239 1.03 11.19 17.66
CA PHE A 239 1.43 9.78 17.67
C PHE A 239 2.21 9.39 16.40
N PHE A 240 2.21 10.27 15.40
CA PHE A 240 2.75 10.04 14.08
C PHE A 240 3.72 11.16 13.70
N LYS A 241 4.89 10.81 13.17
CA LYS A 241 5.86 11.75 12.56
C LYS A 241 5.85 11.56 11.04
N CYS A 242 5.63 12.65 10.31
CA CYS A 242 5.59 12.63 8.85
C CYS A 242 6.96 12.33 8.25
N ALA A 243 7.00 11.45 7.24
CA ALA A 243 8.22 11.05 6.57
C ALA A 243 8.79 12.12 5.62
N HIS A 244 7.96 13.08 5.19
CA HIS A 244 8.34 14.16 4.29
C HIS A 244 8.85 15.41 5.02
N CYS A 245 8.02 15.97 5.92
CA CYS A 245 8.33 17.23 6.62
C CYS A 245 8.85 17.04 8.05
N GLU A 246 8.88 15.81 8.57
CA GLU A 246 9.30 15.50 9.94
C GLU A 246 8.46 16.13 11.07
N GLU A 247 7.37 16.81 10.73
CA GLU A 247 6.41 17.34 11.69
C GLU A 247 5.54 16.22 12.28
N THR A 248 5.03 16.46 13.48
CA THR A 248 4.23 15.48 14.24
C THR A 248 2.74 15.80 14.16
N TYR A 249 1.91 14.76 14.05
CA TYR A 249 0.47 14.86 13.86
C TYR A 249 -0.31 13.95 14.83
N CYS A 250 -1.49 14.43 15.24
CA CYS A 250 -2.46 13.63 15.98
C CYS A 250 -3.36 12.83 15.04
N ILE A 251 -4.08 11.84 15.60
CA ILE A 251 -4.90 10.88 14.85
C ILE A 251 -5.95 11.50 13.92
N LYS A 252 -6.47 12.68 14.28
CA LYS A 252 -7.47 13.40 13.47
C LYS A 252 -6.86 14.15 12.29
N CYS A 253 -5.61 14.61 12.41
CA CYS A 253 -4.96 15.40 11.38
C CYS A 253 -4.08 14.54 10.45
N THR A 254 -3.67 13.35 10.88
CA THR A 254 -2.71 12.52 10.14
C THR A 254 -3.19 12.12 8.75
N LEU A 255 -4.41 11.60 8.60
CA LEU A 255 -4.86 11.05 7.30
C LEU A 255 -5.19 12.13 6.25
N ASP A 256 -5.42 13.36 6.68
CA ASP A 256 -5.66 14.49 5.79
C ASP A 256 -4.36 15.27 5.48
N HIS A 257 -3.23 14.87 6.09
CA HIS A 257 -1.90 15.43 5.82
C HIS A 257 -1.19 14.65 4.71
N LEU A 258 -1.21 15.21 3.51
CA LEU A 258 -0.56 14.68 2.29
C LEU A 258 0.42 15.71 1.72
N HIS A 259 1.48 15.21 1.08
CA HIS A 259 2.51 15.98 0.36
C HIS A 259 2.45 15.79 -1.14
#